data_AF-A0A1Y6CS97-F1
#
_entry.id   AF-A0A1Y6CS97-F1
#
_cell.length_a   1.000
_cell.length_b   1.000
_cell.length_c   1.000
_cell.angle_alpha   90.00
_cell.angle_beta   90.00
_cell.angle_gamma   90.00
#
_symmetry.space_group_name_H-M   'P 1'
#
loop_
_entity.id
_entity.type
_entity.pdbx_description
1 polymer ?
#
loop_
_entity_poly.entity_id
_entity_poly.type
_entity_poly.pdbx_seq_one_letter_code
_entity_poly.pdbx_strand_id
1 'polypeptide(L)'
;MRSTYLSKGRIIAIALLTVTACQTTGATSANSAGADPLAAYKAAVPALEQAGGGKACVDCFLTNYGPSPFPKAFAVSPDGAYGARYKVGASMEKMREDALASCRKKPAYNPAHDCFIFFENDQQVWNP
;
A
#
# COMPACT_ATOMS: atom_id res chain seq x y z
N MET A 1 -28.39 -4.38 59.76
CA MET A 1 -28.38 -5.84 59.98
C MET A 1 -27.12 -6.40 59.36
N ARG A 2 -26.26 -7.00 60.19
CA ARG A 2 -25.04 -7.72 59.80
C ARG A 2 -25.43 -9.05 59.17
N SER A 3 -24.71 -9.49 58.15
CA SER A 3 -24.43 -10.92 57.99
C SER A 3 -23.14 -11.15 57.20
N THR A 4 -22.08 -11.42 57.96
CA THR A 4 -20.85 -12.12 57.56
C THR A 4 -21.15 -13.56 57.22
N TYR A 5 -20.56 -14.10 56.15
CA TYR A 5 -20.10 -15.49 56.11
C TYR A 5 -18.73 -15.61 55.46
N LEU A 6 -17.82 -16.14 56.26
CA LEU A 6 -16.47 -16.59 55.99
C LEU A 6 -16.55 -18.06 55.52
N SER A 7 -15.63 -18.52 54.66
CA SER A 7 -14.78 -19.71 54.86
C SER A 7 -14.46 -20.53 53.58
N LYS A 8 -13.19 -20.95 53.51
CA LYS A 8 -12.56 -22.02 52.69
C LYS A 8 -12.38 -21.69 51.20
N GLY A 9 -11.18 -21.42 50.68
CA GLY A 9 -9.86 -21.98 51.00
C GLY A 9 -9.57 -23.16 50.08
N ARG A 10 -9.08 -22.88 48.86
CA ARG A 10 -8.23 -23.79 48.07
C ARG A 10 -7.24 -22.96 47.25
N ILE A 11 -5.98 -23.09 47.65
CA ILE A 11 -4.78 -22.70 46.92
C ILE A 11 -4.74 -23.54 45.65
N ILE A 12 -4.74 -22.92 44.48
CA ILE A 12 -4.33 -23.58 43.24
C ILE A 12 -3.35 -22.66 42.50
N ALA A 13 -2.12 -23.17 42.49
CA ALA A 13 -1.07 -23.04 41.49
C ALA A 13 -1.02 -21.79 40.61
N ILE A 14 0.07 -21.07 40.82
CA ILE A 14 0.70 -20.09 39.94
C ILE A 14 0.79 -20.66 38.52
N ALA A 15 0.02 -20.09 37.59
CA ALA A 15 0.35 -20.09 36.18
C ALA A 15 0.99 -18.74 35.86
N LEU A 16 2.33 -18.73 35.85
CA LEU A 16 3.14 -17.66 35.27
C LEU A 16 2.87 -17.63 33.75
N LEU A 17 1.83 -16.90 33.36
CA LEU A 17 1.70 -16.45 31.98
C LEU A 17 2.51 -15.16 31.87
N THR A 18 3.73 -15.31 31.36
CA THR A 18 4.54 -14.22 30.83
C THR A 18 3.70 -13.51 29.77
N VAL A 19 3.10 -12.37 30.15
CA VAL A 19 2.53 -11.44 29.19
C VAL A 19 3.71 -10.86 28.41
N THR A 20 3.95 -11.43 27.24
CA THR A 20 4.84 -10.86 26.23
C THR A 20 4.33 -9.45 25.94
N ALA A 21 5.08 -8.47 26.42
CA ALA A 21 4.94 -7.09 26.01
C ALA A 21 5.28 -7.01 24.50
N CYS A 22 4.27 -6.96 23.64
CA CYS A 22 4.44 -6.52 22.27
C CYS A 22 3.81 -5.13 22.11
N GLN A 23 4.64 -4.15 22.47
CA GLN A 23 4.91 -2.94 21.69
C GLN A 23 3.70 -2.07 21.31
N THR A 24 3.62 -0.96 22.04
CA THR A 24 3.07 0.34 21.64
C THR A 24 2.90 0.49 20.13
N THR A 25 1.66 0.69 19.69
CA THR A 25 1.29 1.29 18.41
C THR A 25 1.76 2.76 18.42
N GLY A 26 3.07 2.96 18.36
CA GLY A 26 3.66 4.20 17.93
C GLY A 26 3.73 4.14 16.42
N ALA A 27 3.04 5.05 15.73
CA ALA A 27 3.33 5.35 14.35
C ALA A 27 4.79 5.84 14.29
N THR A 28 5.73 4.92 14.07
CA THR A 28 7.10 5.28 13.76
C THR A 28 7.08 5.84 12.35
N SER A 29 6.90 7.15 12.23
CA SER A 29 7.46 7.88 11.08
C SER A 29 8.95 7.63 11.12
N ALA A 30 9.39 6.58 10.41
CA ALA A 30 10.80 6.27 10.24
C ALA A 30 11.41 7.43 9.44
N ASN A 31 12.04 8.34 10.17
CA ASN A 31 12.77 9.47 9.65
C ASN A 31 14.10 8.94 9.09
N SER A 32 14.05 8.28 7.93
CA SER A 32 15.23 7.72 7.27
C SER A 32 15.91 8.79 6.43
N ALA A 33 16.70 9.66 7.08
CA ALA A 33 17.70 10.47 6.39
C ALA A 33 18.79 9.53 5.83
N GLY A 34 18.63 9.14 4.56
CA GLY A 34 19.52 8.19 3.85
C GLY A 34 18.80 7.06 3.11
N ALA A 35 17.46 6.95 3.20
CA ALA A 35 16.71 5.98 2.41
C ALA A 35 16.68 6.40 0.93
N ASP A 36 16.95 5.44 0.04
CA ASP A 36 16.70 5.60 -1.40
C ASP A 36 15.22 5.99 -1.58
N PRO A 37 14.91 7.20 -2.08
CA PRO A 37 13.54 7.68 -2.21
C PRO A 37 12.72 6.84 -3.20
N LEU A 38 13.38 5.99 -4.01
CA LEU A 38 12.74 5.08 -4.94
C LEU A 38 12.64 3.62 -4.44
N ALA A 39 13.07 3.31 -3.21
CA ALA A 39 13.14 1.94 -2.71
C ALA A 39 11.79 1.19 -2.82
N ALA A 40 10.69 1.81 -2.40
CA ALA A 40 9.36 1.22 -2.47
C ALA A 40 8.92 0.93 -3.92
N TYR A 41 9.28 1.80 -4.87
CA TYR A 41 8.94 1.66 -6.28
C TYR A 41 9.77 0.55 -6.92
N LYS A 42 11.08 0.50 -6.63
CA LYS A 42 11.95 -0.61 -7.10
C LYS A 42 11.47 -1.96 -6.58
N ALA A 43 11.03 -2.02 -5.32
CA ALA A 43 10.49 -3.24 -4.73
C ALA A 43 9.17 -3.70 -5.39
N ALA A 44 8.39 -2.78 -5.95
CA ALA A 44 7.13 -3.08 -6.62
C ALA A 44 7.29 -3.49 -8.09
N VAL A 45 8.48 -3.38 -8.68
CA VAL A 45 8.71 -3.71 -10.10
C VAL A 45 8.28 -5.14 -10.45
N PRO A 46 8.63 -6.20 -9.69
CA PRO A 46 8.19 -7.56 -10.05
C PRO A 46 6.66 -7.70 -10.08
N ALA A 47 5.97 -7.06 -9.14
CA ALA A 47 4.51 -7.04 -9.10
C ALA A 47 3.94 -6.21 -10.27
N LEU A 48 4.60 -5.12 -10.66
CA LEU A 48 4.19 -4.32 -11.82
C LEU A 48 4.33 -5.10 -13.12
N GLU A 49 5.43 -5.84 -13.27
CA GLU A 49 5.65 -6.71 -14.42
C GLU A 49 4.57 -7.78 -14.49
N GLN A 50 4.22 -8.40 -13.35
CA GLN A 50 3.11 -9.35 -13.29
C GLN A 50 1.76 -8.70 -13.63
N ALA A 51 1.44 -7.57 -12.98
CA ALA A 51 0.18 -6.83 -13.17
C ALA A 51 -0.02 -6.36 -14.61
N GLY A 52 1.07 -5.99 -15.28
CA GLY A 52 1.08 -5.50 -16.66
C GLY A 52 1.39 -6.53 -17.72
N GLY A 53 1.37 -7.84 -17.39
CA GLY A 53 1.63 -8.92 -18.33
C GLY A 53 3.03 -8.86 -18.99
N GLY A 54 4.02 -8.32 -18.28
CA GLY A 54 5.39 -8.09 -18.77
C GLY A 54 5.53 -6.92 -19.75
N LYS A 55 4.47 -6.13 -19.95
CA LYS A 55 4.42 -5.05 -20.95
C LYS A 55 4.25 -3.66 -20.34
N ALA A 56 4.07 -3.56 -19.02
CA ALA A 56 3.97 -2.28 -18.34
C ALA A 56 5.27 -1.47 -18.47
N CYS A 57 5.15 -0.14 -18.57
CA CYS A 57 6.31 0.74 -18.65
C CYS A 57 6.97 0.92 -17.27
N VAL A 58 7.90 0.03 -16.93
CA VAL A 58 8.70 0.08 -15.68
C VAL A 58 9.50 1.37 -15.59
N ASP A 59 10.11 1.82 -16.69
CA ASP A 59 10.84 3.09 -16.72
C ASP A 59 9.91 4.25 -16.37
N CYS A 60 8.72 4.33 -17.00
CA CYS A 60 7.74 5.36 -16.69
C CYS A 60 7.32 5.38 -15.21
N PHE A 61 7.25 4.21 -14.58
CA PHE A 61 6.93 4.08 -13.16
C PHE A 61 8.06 4.63 -12.27
N LEU A 62 9.32 4.28 -12.57
CA LEU A 62 10.47 4.69 -11.77
C LEU A 62 10.94 6.12 -12.03
N THR A 63 10.83 6.61 -13.26
CA THR A 63 11.42 7.90 -13.71
C THR A 63 10.42 9.04 -13.72
N ASN A 64 9.15 8.78 -14.02
CA ASN A 64 8.12 9.83 -14.11
C ASN A 64 7.18 9.83 -12.90
N TYR A 65 6.71 8.66 -12.48
CA TYR A 65 5.77 8.55 -11.38
C TYR A 65 6.46 8.62 -10.01
N GLY A 66 7.51 7.82 -9.80
CA GLY A 66 8.21 7.68 -8.52
C GLY A 66 8.71 9.01 -7.91
N PRO A 67 9.43 9.85 -8.67
CA PRO A 67 10.01 11.08 -8.13
C PRO A 67 9.00 12.18 -7.78
N SER A 68 7.73 12.05 -8.20
CA SER A 68 6.73 13.08 -7.95
C SER A 68 6.36 13.15 -6.46
N PRO A 69 6.48 14.31 -5.79
CA PRO A 69 6.17 14.44 -4.36
C PRO A 69 4.68 14.69 -4.08
N PHE A 70 3.85 14.78 -5.11
CA PHE A 70 2.44 15.12 -4.98
C PHE A 70 1.57 13.87 -4.80
N PRO A 71 0.32 14.04 -4.31
CA PRO A 71 -0.69 12.99 -4.38
C PRO A 71 -0.72 12.39 -5.77
N LYS A 72 -0.58 11.07 -5.85
CA LYS A 72 -0.37 10.38 -7.12
C LYS A 72 -0.91 8.97 -7.14
N ALA A 73 -1.38 8.54 -8.30
CA ALA A 73 -1.81 7.17 -8.55
C ALA A 73 -1.24 6.64 -9.88
N PHE A 74 -0.93 5.36 -9.88
CA PHE A 74 -0.46 4.62 -11.05
C PHE A 74 -1.44 3.48 -11.33
N ALA A 75 -2.08 3.55 -12.49
CA ALA A 75 -2.96 2.52 -13.01
C ALA A 75 -2.25 1.68 -14.07
N VAL A 76 -2.58 0.40 -14.13
CA VAL A 76 -2.06 -0.55 -15.11
C VAL A 76 -3.18 -1.49 -15.57
N SER A 77 -3.04 -2.06 -16.76
CA SER A 77 -3.83 -3.18 -17.25
C SER A 77 -2.89 -4.31 -17.68
N PRO A 78 -3.32 -5.59 -17.66
CA PRO A 78 -2.52 -6.74 -18.07
C PRO A 78 -1.97 -6.67 -19.50
N ASP A 79 -2.52 -5.81 -20.35
CA ASP A 79 -2.01 -5.59 -21.71
C ASP A 79 -0.81 -4.64 -21.78
N GLY A 80 -0.40 -4.07 -20.65
CA GLY A 80 0.69 -3.09 -20.55
C GLY A 80 0.25 -1.64 -20.70
N ALA A 81 -1.06 -1.39 -20.88
CA ALA A 81 -1.59 -0.03 -20.76
C ALA A 81 -1.37 0.51 -19.35
N TYR A 82 -0.98 1.78 -19.25
CA TYR A 82 -0.73 2.43 -17.96
C TYR A 82 -1.21 3.88 -17.93
N GLY A 83 -1.51 4.37 -16.73
CA GLY A 83 -1.84 5.76 -16.47
C GLY A 83 -1.18 6.24 -15.19
N ALA A 84 -0.26 7.21 -15.30
CA ALA A 84 0.36 7.87 -14.16
C ALA A 84 -0.20 9.28 -14.02
N ARG A 85 -0.70 9.62 -12.83
CA ARG A 85 -1.24 10.95 -12.52
C ARG A 85 -0.78 11.42 -11.16
N TYR A 86 -0.39 12.69 -11.12
CA TYR A 86 0.05 13.38 -9.91
C TYR A 86 -0.26 14.86 -10.03
N LYS A 87 -0.76 15.49 -8.96
CA LYS A 87 -1.09 16.92 -8.97
C LYS A 87 -1.04 17.53 -7.57
N VAL A 88 -0.45 18.72 -7.48
CA VAL A 88 -0.44 19.55 -6.26
C VAL A 88 -1.86 19.82 -5.79
N GLY A 89 -2.14 19.56 -4.51
CA GLY A 89 -3.42 19.86 -3.88
C GLY A 89 -4.61 19.03 -4.38
N ALA A 90 -4.39 17.98 -5.17
CA ALA A 90 -5.45 17.06 -5.56
C ALA A 90 -5.70 16.00 -4.48
N SER A 91 -6.94 15.51 -4.40
CA SER A 91 -7.27 14.34 -3.58
C SER A 91 -6.74 13.06 -4.22
N MET A 92 -6.47 12.04 -3.40
CA MET A 92 -6.10 10.72 -3.91
C MET A 92 -7.19 10.09 -4.78
N GLU A 93 -8.46 10.31 -4.44
CA GLU A 93 -9.61 9.88 -5.26
C GLU A 93 -9.51 10.43 -6.70
N LYS A 94 -9.28 11.74 -6.84
CA LYS A 94 -9.13 12.35 -8.16
C LYS A 94 -7.95 11.78 -8.94
N MET A 95 -6.84 11.47 -8.26
CA MET A 95 -5.67 10.87 -8.91
C MET A 95 -5.94 9.45 -9.37
N ARG A 96 -6.68 8.64 -8.59
CA ARG A 96 -7.11 7.30 -9.00
C ARG A 96 -7.97 7.37 -10.26
N GLU A 97 -9.01 8.20 -10.25
CA GLU A 97 -9.90 8.38 -11.41
C GLU A 97 -9.14 8.81 -12.66
N ASP A 98 -8.27 9.83 -12.53
CA ASP A 98 -7.49 10.32 -13.67
C ASP A 98 -6.49 9.28 -14.17
N ALA A 99 -5.89 8.49 -13.28
CA ALA A 99 -4.96 7.43 -13.64
C ALA A 99 -5.66 6.33 -14.43
N LEU A 100 -6.82 5.87 -13.97
CA LEU A 100 -7.66 4.91 -14.69
C LEU A 100 -8.11 5.46 -16.04
N ALA A 101 -8.62 6.69 -16.07
CA ALA A 101 -9.03 7.34 -17.32
C ALA A 101 -7.85 7.51 -18.29
N SER A 102 -6.64 7.77 -17.79
CA SER A 102 -5.45 7.84 -18.63
C SER A 102 -5.01 6.47 -19.15
N CYS A 103 -5.12 5.43 -18.33
CA CYS A 103 -4.77 4.07 -18.71
C CYS A 103 -5.65 3.58 -19.86
N ARG A 104 -6.97 3.79 -19.77
CA ARG A 104 -7.95 3.42 -20.80
C ARG A 104 -7.79 4.17 -22.13
N LYS A 105 -7.02 5.27 -22.15
CA LYS A 105 -6.71 6.05 -23.36
C LYS A 105 -5.45 5.57 -24.08
N LYS A 106 -4.69 4.63 -23.51
CA LYS A 106 -3.45 4.15 -24.13
C LYS A 106 -3.75 3.23 -25.32
N PRO A 107 -2.92 3.25 -26.38
CA PRO A 107 -3.09 2.32 -27.51
C PRO A 107 -3.01 0.84 -27.13
N ALA A 108 -2.26 0.53 -26.07
CA ALA A 108 -2.14 -0.83 -25.55
C ALA A 108 -3.36 -1.31 -24.75
N TYR A 109 -4.36 -0.45 -24.51
CA TYR A 109 -5.52 -0.81 -23.70
C TYR A 109 -6.47 -1.72 -24.49
N ASN A 110 -6.79 -2.86 -23.91
CA ASN A 110 -7.84 -3.74 -24.40
C ASN A 110 -9.04 -3.68 -23.44
N PRO A 111 -10.26 -3.34 -23.91
CA PRO A 111 -11.46 -3.36 -23.07
C PRO A 111 -11.78 -4.72 -22.43
N ALA A 112 -11.21 -5.82 -22.92
CA ALA A 112 -11.32 -7.14 -22.30
C ALA A 112 -10.56 -7.24 -20.96
N HIS A 113 -9.55 -6.40 -20.72
CA HIS A 113 -8.79 -6.39 -19.46
C HIS A 113 -8.78 -4.97 -18.88
N ASP A 114 -9.61 -4.73 -17.86
CA ASP A 114 -9.77 -3.39 -17.29
C ASP A 114 -8.48 -2.86 -16.65
N CYS A 115 -8.37 -1.54 -16.60
CA CYS A 115 -7.34 -0.87 -15.83
C CYS A 115 -7.69 -0.90 -14.34
N PHE A 116 -6.69 -1.13 -13.50
CA PHE A 116 -6.81 -1.07 -12.04
C PHE A 116 -5.70 -0.21 -11.44
N ILE A 117 -5.90 0.27 -10.22
CA ILE A 117 -4.85 0.99 -9.49
C ILE A 117 -3.83 -0.03 -8.99
N PHE A 118 -2.58 0.15 -9.41
CA PHE A 118 -1.47 -0.66 -8.97
C PHE A 118 -0.76 -0.06 -7.75
N PHE A 119 -0.55 1.24 -7.80
CA PHE A 119 0.27 1.95 -6.83
C PHE A 119 -0.31 3.33 -6.52
N GLU A 120 -0.16 3.76 -5.26
CA GLU A 120 -0.65 5.03 -4.75
C GLU A 120 0.43 5.66 -3.89
N ASN A 121 0.84 6.88 -4.24
CA ASN A 121 2.00 7.51 -3.63
C ASN A 121 3.22 6.56 -3.64
N ASP A 122 3.62 6.09 -2.47
CA ASP A 122 4.73 5.19 -2.16
C ASP A 122 4.28 3.76 -1.78
N GLN A 123 3.01 3.40 -2.01
CA GLN A 123 2.42 2.12 -1.61
C GLN A 123 1.85 1.32 -2.78
N GLN A 124 2.18 0.03 -2.82
CA GLN A 124 1.48 -0.92 -3.69
C GLN A 124 0.11 -1.24 -3.09
N VAL A 125 -0.94 -1.08 -3.88
CA VAL A 125 -2.32 -1.35 -3.45
C VAL A 125 -2.95 -2.52 -4.20
N TRP A 126 -2.34 -2.96 -5.30
CA TRP A 126 -2.77 -4.13 -6.04
C TRP A 126 -2.27 -5.44 -5.42
N ASN A 127 -3.17 -6.42 -5.40
CA ASN A 127 -2.91 -7.81 -5.02
C ASN A 127 -3.40 -8.72 -6.17
N PRO A 128 -2.55 -9.63 -6.68
CA PRO A 128 -2.88 -10.53 -7.80
C PRO A 128 -4.03 -11.50 -7.53
#